data_AF-V7ANP1-F1
#
_entry.id   AF-V7ANP1-F1
#
_cell.length_a   1.000
_cell.length_b   1.000
_cell.length_c   1.000
_cell.angle_alpha   90.00
_cell.angle_beta   90.00
_cell.angle_gamma   90.00
#
_symmetry.space_group_name_H-M   'P 1'
#
loop_
_entity.id
_entity.type
_entity.pdbx_description
1 polymer ?
#
loop_
_entity_poly.entity_id
_entity_poly.type
_entity_poly.pdbx_seq_one_letter_code
_entity_poly.pdbx_strand_id
1 'polypeptide(L)'
;MIFLLSPASLFLPEMLMASKLTFLTLSTLPNKPHHHSTKLHPLPLISSRLNVSKDPTILNSHKILDQSSNALKTASLSLTAVTLPFLLDQKDVALAVDGEFGVFEGRTFALIHPIVMASLFLYTLWAGYLGWQWRRVRTIQNEINELKKQVKPTPVTPEGTPLEVPPSQIELKIQQLTEERKELIKGSYRDRHYNAGSILLGFGVLEAVGGGLNTWIRTGKLFPGPHLFAGAGITVLWALSAALVPSMQRGSETARSLHIALNTLNVLLFVSQLPTGFDILLKAFEFTKWP
;
A
#
# COMPACT_ATOMS: atom_id res chain seq x y z
N MET A 1 -58.64 -2.10 39.54
CA MET A 1 -59.36 -1.47 38.42
C MET A 1 -58.65 -1.93 37.14
N ILE A 2 -58.67 -3.21 36.76
CA ILE A 2 -59.71 -3.97 36.02
C ILE A 2 -60.36 -3.16 34.89
N PHE A 3 -59.99 -3.49 33.64
CA PHE A 3 -60.81 -3.74 32.44
C PHE A 3 -59.80 -4.19 31.32
N LEU A 4 -59.61 -5.48 31.00
CA LEU A 4 -60.39 -6.37 30.12
C LEU A 4 -60.76 -5.78 28.75
N LEU A 5 -60.11 -6.23 27.67
CA LEU A 5 -60.69 -6.87 26.47
C LEU A 5 -59.65 -7.03 25.31
N SER A 6 -59.48 -8.28 24.87
CA SER A 6 -58.95 -8.75 23.56
C SER A 6 -60.16 -9.28 22.75
N PRO A 7 -60.12 -9.86 21.51
CA PRO A 7 -59.06 -10.12 20.51
C PRO A 7 -59.48 -9.81 19.03
N ALA A 8 -58.59 -10.09 18.05
CA ALA A 8 -58.87 -10.60 16.67
C ALA A 8 -57.70 -10.26 15.71
N SER A 9 -56.75 -11.18 15.50
CA SER A 9 -56.66 -12.13 14.36
C SER A 9 -56.24 -11.51 13.02
N LEU A 10 -55.05 -11.87 12.51
CA LEU A 10 -54.90 -12.56 11.22
C LEU A 10 -53.42 -12.94 10.93
N PHE A 11 -53.18 -14.25 10.85
CA PHE A 11 -52.25 -15.01 9.99
C PHE A 11 -50.72 -14.74 9.98
N LEU A 12 -49.98 -15.73 10.52
CA LEU A 12 -48.66 -16.24 10.09
C LEU A 12 -48.69 -16.75 8.62
N PRO A 13 -47.56 -17.08 7.93
CA PRO A 13 -46.27 -17.54 8.47
C PRO A 13 -44.97 -17.02 7.80
N GLU A 14 -43.87 -17.32 8.50
CA GLU A 14 -42.51 -17.60 8.02
C GLU A 14 -42.33 -17.83 6.51
N MET A 15 -41.40 -17.11 5.88
CA MET A 15 -40.64 -17.66 4.76
C MET A 15 -39.23 -17.08 4.67
N LEU A 16 -38.29 -17.91 5.12
CA LEU A 16 -36.89 -17.95 4.73
C LEU A 16 -36.76 -17.80 3.20
N MET A 17 -36.11 -16.76 2.71
CA MET A 17 -35.74 -16.63 1.30
C MET A 17 -34.23 -16.47 1.16
N ALA A 18 -33.61 -17.60 0.81
CA ALA A 18 -32.26 -17.70 0.32
C ALA A 18 -32.07 -16.83 -0.93
N SER A 19 -31.15 -15.88 -0.87
CA SER A 19 -30.73 -15.14 -2.06
C SER A 19 -29.78 -16.02 -2.88
N LYS A 20 -30.27 -16.46 -4.04
CA LYS A 20 -29.54 -17.30 -5.00
C LYS A 20 -28.36 -16.51 -5.60
N LEU A 21 -27.16 -17.03 -5.42
CA LEU A 21 -25.95 -16.60 -6.11
C LEU A 21 -25.96 -17.20 -7.53
N THR A 22 -26.29 -16.39 -8.52
CA THR A 22 -26.25 -16.79 -9.93
C THR A 22 -24.79 -16.80 -10.39
N PHE A 23 -24.21 -18.00 -10.52
CA PHE A 23 -22.93 -18.21 -11.17
C PHE A 23 -23.10 -18.04 -12.69
N LEU A 24 -22.34 -17.12 -13.29
CA LEU A 24 -22.17 -17.06 -14.74
C LEU A 24 -21.39 -18.31 -15.20
N THR A 25 -22.09 -19.14 -15.96
CA THR A 25 -21.55 -20.30 -16.68
C THR A 25 -20.56 -19.82 -17.74
N LEU A 26 -19.31 -20.28 -17.67
CA LEU A 26 -18.30 -20.07 -18.70
C LEU A 26 -18.54 -21.10 -19.83
N SER A 27 -18.84 -20.62 -21.04
CA SER A 27 -19.02 -21.44 -22.22
C SER A 27 -17.71 -22.10 -22.65
N THR A 28 -17.67 -23.44 -22.64
CA THR A 28 -16.59 -24.25 -23.20
C THR A 28 -16.87 -24.55 -24.68
N LEU A 29 -15.94 -24.13 -25.57
CA LEU A 29 -15.89 -24.53 -26.98
C LEU A 29 -15.29 -25.95 -27.09
N PRO A 30 -15.76 -26.85 -27.99
CA PRO A 30 -15.19 -28.18 -28.11
C PRO A 30 -13.97 -28.18 -29.04
N ASN A 31 -12.85 -28.74 -28.60
CA ASN A 31 -11.72 -29.07 -29.47
C ASN A 31 -11.54 -30.59 -29.55
N LYS A 32 -11.43 -31.11 -30.77
CA LYS A 32 -11.33 -32.55 -31.10
C LYS A 32 -10.00 -33.16 -30.61
N PRO A 33 -9.94 -34.47 -30.33
CA PRO A 33 -8.73 -35.11 -29.83
C PRO A 33 -7.81 -35.53 -30.99
N HIS A 34 -6.52 -35.20 -30.88
CA HIS A 34 -5.45 -35.92 -31.56
C HIS A 34 -4.61 -36.65 -30.51
N HIS A 35 -4.57 -37.98 -30.64
CA HIS A 35 -3.75 -38.87 -29.83
C HIS A 35 -2.27 -38.70 -30.14
N HIS A 36 -1.46 -38.42 -29.13
CA HIS A 36 -0.06 -38.82 -29.11
C HIS A 36 0.33 -39.35 -27.73
N SER A 37 0.74 -40.61 -27.71
CA SER A 37 1.23 -41.35 -26.56
C SER A 37 2.66 -40.95 -26.23
N THR A 38 2.92 -40.52 -25.00
CA THR A 38 4.27 -40.54 -24.41
C THR A 38 4.16 -41.00 -22.95
N LYS A 39 4.89 -42.06 -22.62
CA LYS A 39 4.95 -42.68 -21.29
C LYS A 39 5.68 -41.76 -20.32
N LEU A 40 5.10 -41.48 -19.16
CA LEU A 40 5.73 -40.79 -18.04
C LEU A 40 5.73 -41.70 -16.79
N HIS A 41 6.89 -41.81 -16.16
CA HIS A 41 7.11 -42.49 -14.88
C HIS A 41 6.40 -41.76 -13.72
N PRO A 42 5.84 -42.46 -12.71
CA PRO A 42 5.21 -41.81 -11.57
C PRO A 42 6.23 -41.48 -10.46
N LEU A 43 6.19 -40.24 -9.97
CA LEU A 43 6.78 -39.81 -8.69
C LEU A 43 5.72 -39.92 -7.57
N PRO A 44 6.11 -40.19 -6.30
CA PRO A 44 5.16 -40.48 -5.24
C PRO A 44 4.54 -39.21 -4.64
N LEU A 45 3.21 -39.25 -4.44
CA LEU A 45 2.42 -38.25 -3.73
C LEU A 45 2.48 -38.52 -2.21
N ILE A 46 3.08 -37.60 -1.44
CA ILE A 46 2.99 -37.62 0.03
C ILE A 46 1.69 -36.92 0.43
N SER A 47 0.77 -37.69 1.01
CA SER A 47 -0.49 -37.22 1.59
C SER A 47 -0.30 -37.00 3.09
N SER A 48 -0.36 -35.74 3.56
CA SER A 48 -0.43 -35.43 4.99
C SER A 48 -1.89 -35.17 5.37
N ARG A 49 -2.46 -36.10 6.14
CA ARG A 49 -3.78 -35.92 6.79
C ARG A 49 -3.66 -34.88 7.90
N LEU A 50 -4.50 -33.85 7.85
CA LEU A 50 -4.75 -32.92 8.95
C LEU A 50 -5.98 -33.40 9.73
N ASN A 51 -5.77 -33.86 10.97
CA ASN A 51 -6.85 -34.19 11.90
C ASN A 51 -7.36 -32.89 12.53
N VAL A 52 -8.59 -32.50 12.17
CA VAL A 52 -9.31 -31.38 12.81
C VAL A 52 -10.10 -31.94 14.00
N SER A 53 -9.69 -31.56 15.21
CA SER A 53 -10.45 -31.80 16.44
C SER A 53 -11.64 -30.84 16.50
N LYS A 54 -12.83 -31.38 16.81
CA LYS A 54 -14.06 -30.63 17.10
C LYS A 54 -14.12 -30.35 18.60
N ASP A 55 -14.11 -29.08 18.99
CA ASP A 55 -14.84 -28.63 20.19
C ASP A 55 -15.16 -27.13 20.10
N PRO A 56 -16.35 -26.65 20.52
CA PRO A 56 -16.73 -25.25 20.44
C PRO A 56 -16.41 -24.54 21.76
N THR A 57 -15.58 -23.49 21.74
CA THR A 57 -15.38 -22.64 22.92
C THR A 57 -15.69 -21.19 22.59
N ILE A 58 -16.64 -20.65 23.36
CA ILE A 58 -17.16 -19.29 23.30
C ILE A 58 -16.00 -18.28 23.40
N LEU A 59 -15.89 -17.43 22.38
CA LEU A 59 -14.84 -16.42 22.23
C LEU A 59 -15.13 -15.23 23.16
N ASN A 60 -14.45 -15.17 24.31
CA ASN A 60 -14.44 -14.01 25.19
C ASN A 60 -13.50 -12.92 24.64
N SER A 61 -14.06 -12.02 23.81
CA SER A 61 -13.36 -10.90 23.16
C SER A 61 -12.59 -9.96 24.10
N HIS A 62 -12.94 -9.91 25.38
CA HIS A 62 -12.26 -9.05 26.37
C HIS A 62 -10.83 -9.52 26.70
N LYS A 63 -10.55 -10.84 26.65
CA LYS A 63 -9.23 -11.37 27.02
C LYS A 63 -8.17 -11.11 25.94
N ILE A 64 -8.59 -11.02 24.67
CA ILE A 64 -7.69 -10.74 23.53
C ILE A 64 -7.27 -9.27 23.51
N LEU A 65 -8.18 -8.36 23.89
CA LEU A 65 -7.89 -6.92 23.90
C LEU A 65 -6.90 -6.54 25.01
N ASP A 66 -7.02 -7.17 26.19
CA ASP A 66 -6.09 -6.96 27.31
C ASP A 66 -4.72 -7.61 27.09
N GLN A 67 -4.67 -8.74 26.37
CA GLN A 67 -3.40 -9.36 25.99
C GLN A 67 -2.65 -8.53 24.92
N SER A 68 -3.39 -7.89 24.01
CA SER A 68 -2.84 -6.98 22.99
C SER A 68 -2.26 -5.70 23.60
N SER A 69 -2.94 -5.09 24.57
CA SER A 69 -2.50 -3.83 25.18
C SER A 69 -1.23 -3.99 26.04
N ASN A 70 -1.10 -5.13 26.74
CA ASN A 70 0.09 -5.46 27.51
C ASN A 70 1.28 -5.83 26.63
N ALA A 71 1.06 -6.51 25.50
CA ALA A 71 2.12 -6.78 24.51
C ALA A 71 2.66 -5.48 23.88
N LEU A 72 1.77 -4.50 23.63
CA LEU A 72 2.16 -3.21 23.06
C LEU A 72 2.97 -2.33 24.03
N LYS A 73 2.69 -2.41 25.34
CA LYS A 73 3.43 -1.68 26.39
C LYS A 73 4.81 -2.29 26.69
N THR A 74 4.98 -3.59 26.52
CA THR A 74 6.28 -4.25 26.68
C THR A 74 7.17 -4.05 25.43
N ALA A 75 6.56 -3.89 24.26
CA ALA A 75 7.28 -3.61 23.01
C ALA A 75 7.94 -2.23 22.95
N SER A 76 7.46 -1.23 23.72
CA SER A 76 7.98 0.15 23.66
C SER A 76 9.28 0.39 24.42
N LEU A 77 9.78 -0.59 25.20
CA LEU A 77 10.98 -0.44 26.03
C LEU A 77 12.15 -1.36 25.66
N SER A 78 12.13 -2.02 24.50
CA SER A 78 13.20 -2.95 24.08
C SER A 78 13.80 -2.66 22.69
N LEU A 79 13.72 -1.43 22.19
CA LEU A 79 14.34 -1.10 20.89
C LEU A 79 15.84 -0.81 20.99
N THR A 80 16.35 -0.48 22.18
CA THR A 80 17.76 -0.12 22.41
C THR A 80 18.65 -1.29 22.81
N ALA A 81 18.08 -2.40 23.30
CA ALA A 81 18.86 -3.53 23.81
C ALA A 81 19.25 -4.57 22.74
N VAL A 82 18.61 -4.56 21.57
CA VAL A 82 18.85 -5.56 20.50
C VAL A 82 19.94 -5.12 19.51
N THR A 83 20.35 -3.86 19.49
CA THR A 83 21.29 -3.35 18.47
C THR A 83 22.76 -3.44 18.86
N LEU A 84 23.09 -3.65 20.14
CA LEU A 84 24.47 -3.56 20.63
C LEU A 84 25.40 -4.73 20.24
N PRO A 85 24.96 -6.01 20.18
CA PRO A 85 25.82 -7.08 19.71
C PRO A 85 26.00 -7.09 18.18
N PHE A 86 25.11 -6.43 17.43
CA PHE A 86 25.13 -6.47 15.95
C PHE A 86 26.01 -5.37 15.32
N LEU A 87 26.37 -4.34 16.09
CA LEU A 87 27.27 -3.26 15.62
C LEU A 87 28.74 -3.70 15.52
N LEU A 88 29.15 -4.71 16.29
CA LEU A 88 30.55 -5.16 16.35
C LEU A 88 30.93 -6.23 15.30
N ASP A 89 29.93 -6.89 14.70
CA ASP A 89 30.13 -7.93 13.67
C ASP A 89 30.11 -7.36 12.23
N GLN A 90 30.03 -6.03 12.09
CA GLN A 90 29.92 -5.37 10.77
C GLN A 90 31.27 -5.25 10.03
N LYS A 91 32.34 -5.85 10.55
CA LYS A 91 33.70 -5.83 9.98
C LYS A 91 33.87 -6.82 8.82
N ASP A 92 33.08 -7.90 8.78
CA ASP A 92 33.15 -8.94 7.77
C ASP A 92 32.14 -8.77 6.61
N VAL A 93 31.60 -7.55 6.44
CA VAL A 93 30.40 -7.28 5.61
C VAL A 93 30.69 -7.20 4.10
N ALA A 94 31.95 -7.27 3.67
CA ALA A 94 32.29 -6.88 2.30
C ALA A 94 33.50 -7.58 1.67
N LEU A 95 33.90 -8.76 2.15
CA LEU A 95 34.85 -9.57 1.38
C LEU A 95 34.10 -10.20 0.20
N ALA A 96 34.42 -9.73 -1.01
CA ALA A 96 34.00 -10.39 -2.25
C ALA A 96 34.59 -11.82 -2.26
N VAL A 97 33.77 -12.80 -2.61
CA VAL A 97 34.17 -14.22 -2.70
C VAL A 97 35.21 -14.39 -3.80
N ASP A 98 36.50 -14.31 -3.46
CA ASP A 98 37.70 -14.71 -4.23
C ASP A 98 37.69 -14.58 -5.79
N GLY A 99 36.86 -13.69 -6.37
CA GLY A 99 36.71 -13.50 -7.81
C GLY A 99 35.84 -14.54 -8.54
N GLU A 100 35.02 -15.34 -7.84
CA GLU A 100 34.25 -16.45 -8.44
C GLU A 100 33.22 -15.97 -9.48
N PHE A 101 32.59 -14.81 -9.23
CA PHE A 101 31.57 -14.20 -10.09
C PHE A 101 32.09 -13.02 -10.93
N GLY A 102 33.40 -12.75 -10.93
CA GLY A 102 34.03 -11.76 -11.83
C GLY A 102 33.44 -10.35 -11.74
N VAL A 103 32.92 -9.82 -12.86
CA VAL A 103 32.37 -8.44 -12.98
C VAL A 103 31.21 -8.15 -12.01
N PHE A 104 30.51 -9.18 -11.55
CA PHE A 104 29.39 -9.02 -10.62
C PHE A 104 29.83 -8.72 -9.18
N GLU A 105 31.12 -8.86 -8.86
CA GLU A 105 31.61 -8.70 -7.48
C GLU A 105 32.10 -7.30 -7.13
N GLY A 106 32.52 -6.52 -8.11
CA GLY A 106 33.19 -5.27 -7.83
C GLY A 106 32.27 -4.03 -7.83
N ARG A 107 32.93 -2.87 -7.63
CA ARG A 107 32.37 -1.53 -7.47
C ARG A 107 31.28 -1.13 -8.47
N THR A 108 31.43 -1.39 -9.78
CA THR A 108 30.43 -1.02 -10.79
C THR A 108 29.06 -1.61 -10.44
N PHE A 109 29.04 -2.90 -10.09
CA PHE A 109 27.81 -3.59 -9.68
C PHE A 109 27.37 -3.18 -8.27
N ALA A 110 28.30 -2.94 -7.36
CA ALA A 110 28.00 -2.50 -6.00
C ALA A 110 27.32 -1.11 -5.93
N LEU A 111 27.58 -0.22 -6.90
CA LEU A 111 27.00 1.13 -6.96
C LEU A 111 25.59 1.16 -7.57
N ILE A 112 25.13 0.09 -8.24
CA ILE A 112 23.79 0.03 -8.82
C ILE A 112 22.73 0.24 -7.74
N HIS A 113 22.83 -0.50 -6.63
CA HIS A 113 21.85 -0.44 -5.55
C HIS A 113 21.72 0.99 -4.96
N PRO A 114 22.79 1.67 -4.51
CA PRO A 114 22.71 3.05 -4.02
C PRO A 114 22.08 4.04 -5.01
N ILE A 115 22.42 3.95 -6.30
CA ILE A 115 21.88 4.83 -7.34
C ILE A 115 20.38 4.57 -7.54
N VAL A 116 20.00 3.29 -7.61
CA VAL A 116 18.60 2.89 -7.74
C VAL A 116 17.80 3.31 -6.51
N MET A 117 18.33 3.14 -5.30
CA MET A 117 17.67 3.56 -4.06
C MET A 117 17.42 5.06 -4.00
N ALA A 118 18.41 5.89 -4.37
CA ALA A 118 18.23 7.33 -4.47
C ALA A 118 17.15 7.69 -5.51
N SER A 119 17.17 7.02 -6.66
CA SER A 119 16.18 7.22 -7.74
C SER A 119 14.76 6.82 -7.30
N LEU A 120 14.60 5.67 -6.67
CA LEU A 120 13.33 5.17 -6.13
C LEU A 120 12.80 6.09 -5.03
N PHE A 121 13.67 6.63 -4.18
CA PHE A 121 13.27 7.60 -3.16
C PHE A 121 12.68 8.88 -3.78
N LEU A 122 13.39 9.50 -4.73
CA LEU A 122 12.88 10.68 -5.44
C LEU A 122 11.59 10.37 -6.21
N TYR A 123 11.52 9.20 -6.86
CA TYR A 123 10.33 8.76 -7.56
C TYR A 123 9.14 8.52 -6.62
N THR A 124 9.40 8.05 -5.39
CA THR A 124 8.38 7.90 -4.34
C THR A 124 7.81 9.26 -3.93
N LEU A 125 8.67 10.27 -3.73
CA LEU A 125 8.22 11.64 -3.45
C LEU A 125 7.38 12.21 -4.60
N TRP A 126 7.81 11.98 -5.84
CA TRP A 126 7.06 12.38 -7.02
C TRP A 126 5.69 11.67 -7.12
N ALA A 127 5.63 10.37 -6.88
CA ALA A 127 4.38 9.63 -6.83
C ALA A 127 3.45 10.17 -5.72
N GLY A 128 4.01 10.53 -4.56
CA GLY A 128 3.30 11.21 -3.48
C GLY A 128 2.69 12.55 -3.91
N TYR A 129 3.46 13.38 -4.65
CA TYR A 129 2.96 14.62 -5.23
C TYR A 129 1.79 14.38 -6.19
N LEU A 130 1.88 13.39 -7.09
CA LEU A 130 0.78 13.06 -8.01
C LEU A 130 -0.49 12.64 -7.24
N GLY A 131 -0.32 11.85 -6.17
CA GLY A 131 -1.41 11.44 -5.29
C GLY A 131 -2.06 12.62 -4.56
N TRP A 132 -1.24 13.59 -4.12
CA TRP A 132 -1.71 14.84 -3.51
C TRP A 132 -2.54 15.67 -4.50
N GLN A 133 -2.07 15.85 -5.73
CA GLN A 133 -2.82 16.58 -6.76
C GLN A 133 -4.17 15.91 -7.06
N TRP A 134 -4.22 14.59 -7.13
CA TRP A 134 -5.48 13.86 -7.28
C TRP A 134 -6.42 14.02 -6.07
N ARG A 135 -5.88 14.08 -4.85
CA ARG A 135 -6.67 14.43 -3.65
C ARG A 135 -7.23 15.84 -3.76
N ARG A 136 -6.43 16.82 -4.20
CA ARG A 136 -6.83 18.22 -4.33
C ARG A 136 -8.03 18.40 -5.26
N VAL A 137 -8.09 17.69 -6.38
CA VAL A 137 -9.26 17.70 -7.30
C VAL A 137 -10.58 17.39 -6.59
N ARG A 138 -10.55 16.47 -5.61
CA ARG A 138 -11.72 16.06 -4.83
C ARG A 138 -12.04 17.04 -3.71
N THR A 139 -11.03 17.52 -2.98
CA THR A 139 -11.26 18.43 -1.85
C THR A 139 -11.74 19.80 -2.32
N ILE A 140 -11.23 20.31 -3.46
CA ILE A 140 -11.72 21.57 -4.05
C ILE A 140 -13.23 21.48 -4.33
N GLN A 141 -13.70 20.34 -4.84
CA GLN A 141 -15.12 20.19 -5.13
C GLN A 141 -15.98 20.32 -3.87
N ASN A 142 -15.49 19.81 -2.74
CA ASN A 142 -16.16 19.95 -1.44
C ASN A 142 -16.15 21.41 -0.98
N GLU A 143 -15.00 22.10 -1.06
CA GLU A 143 -14.85 23.52 -0.74
C GLU A 143 -15.81 24.39 -1.57
N ILE A 144 -15.90 24.15 -2.89
CA ILE A 144 -16.83 24.86 -3.76
C ILE A 144 -18.28 24.63 -3.32
N ASN A 145 -18.65 23.39 -2.99
CA ASN A 145 -20.01 23.07 -2.58
C ASN A 145 -20.38 23.72 -1.23
N GLU A 146 -19.42 23.84 -0.31
CA GLU A 146 -19.61 24.54 0.97
C GLU A 146 -19.73 26.05 0.78
N LEU A 147 -18.87 26.66 -0.04
CA LEU A 147 -18.95 28.09 -0.35
C LEU A 147 -20.25 28.45 -1.06
N LYS A 148 -20.73 27.61 -1.98
CA LYS A 148 -22.02 27.81 -2.65
C LYS A 148 -23.22 27.80 -1.68
N LYS A 149 -23.13 27.07 -0.56
CA LYS A 149 -24.18 27.11 0.49
C LYS A 149 -24.18 28.42 1.27
N GLN A 150 -23.05 29.12 1.31
CA GLN A 150 -22.90 30.41 2.02
C GLN A 150 -23.39 31.60 1.18
N VAL A 151 -23.50 31.43 -0.14
CA VAL A 151 -24.10 32.43 -1.03
C VAL A 151 -25.62 32.41 -0.80
N LYS A 152 -26.14 33.40 -0.07
CA LYS A 152 -27.59 33.63 0.05
C LYS A 152 -28.18 33.94 -1.33
N PRO A 153 -29.42 33.52 -1.65
CA PRO A 153 -30.08 33.96 -2.87
C PRO A 153 -30.21 35.48 -2.85
N THR A 154 -29.76 36.14 -3.92
CA THR A 154 -29.94 37.58 -4.13
C THR A 154 -31.43 37.94 -4.00
N PRO A 155 -31.82 38.92 -3.16
CA PRO A 155 -33.19 39.41 -3.15
C PRO A 155 -33.51 39.96 -4.54
N VAL A 156 -34.51 39.40 -5.21
CA VAL A 156 -35.05 39.94 -6.45
C VAL A 156 -35.95 41.14 -6.12
N THR A 157 -35.58 42.32 -6.62
CA THR A 157 -36.45 43.51 -6.64
C THR A 157 -37.56 43.29 -7.69
N PRO A 158 -38.80 43.78 -7.49
CA PRO A 158 -39.93 43.55 -8.39
C PRO A 158 -39.79 44.06 -9.85
N GLU A 159 -38.70 44.74 -10.20
CA GLU A 159 -38.53 45.45 -11.49
C GLU A 159 -37.50 44.85 -12.46
N GLY A 160 -37.01 43.63 -12.23
CA GLY A 160 -36.32 42.87 -13.29
C GLY A 160 -35.03 43.48 -13.85
N THR A 161 -34.42 44.46 -13.17
CA THR A 161 -33.14 45.04 -13.57
C THR A 161 -32.02 44.49 -12.67
N PRO A 162 -31.09 43.67 -13.18
CA PRO A 162 -29.96 43.17 -12.41
C PRO A 162 -29.03 44.33 -12.05
N LEU A 163 -28.90 44.65 -10.76
CA LEU A 163 -27.85 45.53 -10.26
C LEU A 163 -26.52 44.79 -10.40
N GLU A 164 -25.57 45.35 -11.15
CA GLU A 164 -24.18 44.91 -11.21
C GLU A 164 -23.52 45.13 -9.85
N VAL A 165 -23.68 44.16 -8.95
CA VAL A 165 -22.91 44.08 -7.71
C VAL A 165 -21.58 43.41 -8.05
N PRO A 166 -20.42 43.97 -7.66
CA PRO A 166 -19.14 43.29 -7.80
C PRO A 166 -19.24 41.88 -7.20
N PRO A 167 -18.71 40.84 -7.87
CA PRO A 167 -18.80 39.48 -7.36
C PRO A 167 -18.28 39.47 -5.92
N SER A 168 -19.12 38.99 -5.01
CA SER A 168 -18.76 38.89 -3.60
C SER A 168 -17.43 38.11 -3.47
N GLN A 169 -16.62 38.39 -2.44
CA GLN A 169 -15.33 37.69 -2.26
C GLN A 169 -15.48 36.15 -2.31
N ILE A 170 -16.65 35.64 -1.92
CA ILE A 170 -17.03 34.23 -1.98
C ILE A 170 -17.20 33.77 -3.44
N GLU A 171 -17.86 34.56 -4.30
CA GLU A 171 -18.01 34.25 -5.73
C GLU A 171 -16.67 34.25 -6.46
N LEU A 172 -15.79 35.22 -6.19
CA LEU A 172 -14.42 35.22 -6.72
C LEU A 172 -13.65 33.98 -6.29
N LYS A 173 -13.78 33.56 -5.03
CA LYS A 173 -13.14 32.34 -4.54
C LYS A 173 -13.69 31.09 -5.21
N ILE A 174 -15.02 31.01 -5.42
CA ILE A 174 -15.65 29.91 -6.15
C ILE A 174 -15.13 29.85 -7.60
N GLN A 175 -15.00 30.98 -8.28
CA GLN A 175 -14.46 31.04 -9.64
C GLN A 175 -13.00 30.56 -9.68
N GLN A 176 -12.15 31.07 -8.79
CA GLN A 176 -10.74 30.66 -8.69
C GLN A 176 -10.60 29.15 -8.44
N LEU A 177 -11.32 28.60 -7.46
CA LEU A 177 -11.30 27.17 -7.15
C LEU A 177 -11.85 26.33 -8.32
N THR A 178 -12.84 26.85 -9.04
CA THR A 178 -13.39 26.17 -10.22
C THR A 178 -12.35 26.09 -11.34
N GLU A 179 -11.61 27.16 -11.60
CA GLU A 179 -10.52 27.16 -12.58
C GLU A 179 -9.34 26.28 -12.13
N GLU A 180 -8.91 26.37 -10.87
CA GLU A 180 -7.89 25.48 -10.29
C GLU A 180 -8.28 24.01 -10.50
N ARG A 181 -9.52 23.64 -10.19
CA ARG A 181 -10.01 22.26 -10.39
C ARG A 181 -10.00 21.85 -11.86
N LYS A 182 -10.38 22.74 -12.78
CA LYS A 182 -10.35 22.46 -14.23
C LYS A 182 -8.91 22.19 -14.69
N GLU A 183 -7.94 22.99 -14.24
CA GLU A 183 -6.53 22.77 -14.54
C GLU A 183 -6.02 21.44 -13.98
N LEU A 184 -6.36 21.13 -12.73
CA LEU A 184 -5.95 19.87 -12.11
C LEU A 184 -6.55 18.64 -12.80
N ILE A 185 -7.79 18.72 -13.29
CA ILE A 185 -8.41 17.64 -14.06
C ILE A 185 -7.67 17.42 -15.39
N LYS A 186 -7.24 18.48 -16.08
CA LYS A 186 -6.44 18.38 -17.31
C LYS A 186 -5.10 17.66 -17.06
N GLY A 187 -4.54 17.76 -15.86
CA GLY A 187 -3.28 17.12 -15.48
C GLY A 187 -3.31 15.59 -15.37
N SER A 188 -4.49 14.96 -15.42
CA SER A 188 -4.69 13.49 -15.34
C SER A 188 -3.95 12.82 -14.16
N TYR A 189 -3.93 13.48 -13.00
CA TYR A 189 -3.14 13.03 -11.85
C TYR A 189 -3.54 11.67 -11.30
N ARG A 190 -4.79 11.25 -11.49
CA ARG A 190 -5.26 9.91 -11.11
C ARG A 190 -4.47 8.82 -11.84
N ASP A 191 -4.40 8.91 -13.17
CA ASP A 191 -3.79 7.88 -14.01
C ASP A 191 -2.27 7.94 -13.90
N ARG A 192 -1.71 9.16 -13.81
CA ARG A 192 -0.28 9.34 -13.57
C ARG A 192 0.15 8.77 -12.22
N HIS A 193 -0.61 9.00 -11.15
CA HIS A 193 -0.32 8.41 -9.84
C HIS A 193 -0.44 6.89 -9.86
N TYR A 194 -1.47 6.33 -10.52
CA TYR A 194 -1.63 4.89 -10.66
C TYR A 194 -0.47 4.23 -11.43
N ASN A 195 -0.04 4.84 -12.54
CA ASN A 195 1.07 4.36 -13.34
C ASN A 195 2.40 4.48 -12.57
N ALA A 196 2.65 5.62 -11.92
CA ALA A 196 3.83 5.81 -11.08
C ALA A 196 3.86 4.80 -9.92
N GLY A 197 2.72 4.58 -9.25
CA GLY A 197 2.60 3.56 -8.20
C GLY A 197 2.88 2.14 -8.71
N SER A 198 2.40 1.80 -9.91
CA SER A 198 2.65 0.50 -10.53
C SER A 198 4.13 0.29 -10.89
N ILE A 199 4.78 1.32 -11.44
CA ILE A 199 6.22 1.31 -11.76
C ILE A 199 7.02 1.17 -10.47
N LEU A 200 6.72 1.98 -9.45
CA LEU A 200 7.40 1.94 -8.17
C LEU A 200 7.27 0.58 -7.49
N LEU A 201 6.06 -0.02 -7.51
CA LEU A 201 5.84 -1.35 -6.96
C LEU A 201 6.64 -2.41 -7.71
N GLY A 202 6.57 -2.44 -9.04
CA GLY A 202 7.27 -3.45 -9.85
C GLY A 202 8.78 -3.37 -9.70
N PHE A 203 9.36 -2.19 -9.97
CA PHE A 203 10.81 -1.99 -9.86
C PHE A 203 11.31 -2.08 -8.43
N GLY A 204 10.56 -1.52 -7.47
CA GLY A 204 10.93 -1.56 -6.07
C GLY A 204 10.96 -2.98 -5.48
N VAL A 205 10.04 -3.85 -5.90
CA VAL A 205 10.06 -5.27 -5.49
C VAL A 205 11.23 -6.01 -6.14
N LEU A 206 11.49 -5.78 -7.43
CA LEU A 206 12.66 -6.37 -8.11
C LEU A 206 13.97 -5.96 -7.46
N GLU A 207 14.08 -4.70 -7.06
CA GLU A 207 15.23 -4.17 -6.35
C GLU A 207 15.36 -4.82 -4.97
N ALA A 208 14.32 -4.85 -4.16
CA ALA A 208 14.40 -5.41 -2.80
C ALA A 208 14.82 -6.89 -2.80
N VAL A 209 14.31 -7.68 -3.76
CA VAL A 209 14.70 -9.08 -3.94
C VAL A 209 16.10 -9.18 -4.56
N GLY A 210 16.37 -8.38 -5.60
CA GLY A 210 17.62 -8.38 -6.35
C GLY A 210 18.82 -7.90 -5.54
N GLY A 211 18.66 -6.91 -4.67
CA GLY A 211 19.70 -6.40 -3.78
C GLY A 211 20.10 -7.43 -2.72
N GLY A 212 19.12 -8.15 -2.17
CA GLY A 212 19.38 -9.30 -1.29
C GLY A 212 20.10 -10.43 -2.01
N LEU A 213 19.64 -10.79 -3.22
CA LEU A 213 20.28 -11.81 -4.05
C LEU A 213 21.71 -11.42 -4.47
N ASN A 214 21.93 -10.18 -4.88
CA ASN A 214 23.25 -9.65 -5.22
C ASN A 214 24.23 -9.76 -4.04
N THR A 215 23.78 -9.36 -2.85
CA THR A 215 24.59 -9.48 -1.63
C THR A 215 24.97 -10.94 -1.36
N TRP A 216 24.00 -11.84 -1.48
CA TRP A 216 24.24 -13.27 -1.28
C TRP A 216 25.21 -13.86 -2.32
N ILE A 217 25.06 -13.53 -3.61
CA ILE A 217 25.99 -13.98 -4.67
C ILE A 217 27.42 -13.51 -4.36
N ARG A 218 27.60 -12.24 -3.95
CA ARG A 218 28.94 -11.67 -3.73
C ARG A 218 29.66 -12.16 -2.49
N THR A 219 28.92 -12.60 -1.48
CA THR A 219 29.48 -12.84 -0.12
C THR A 219 29.14 -14.20 0.46
N GLY A 220 28.32 -15.00 -0.22
CA GLY A 220 27.81 -16.30 0.24
C GLY A 220 26.78 -16.23 1.37
N LYS A 221 26.46 -15.04 1.89
CA LYS A 221 25.51 -14.84 3.00
C LYS A 221 24.75 -13.51 2.88
N LEU A 222 23.62 -13.40 3.58
CA LEU A 222 22.93 -12.13 3.79
C LEU A 222 23.41 -11.51 5.10
N PHE A 223 23.49 -10.18 5.14
CA PHE A 223 23.84 -9.43 6.34
C PHE A 223 22.56 -8.79 6.93
N PRO A 224 21.90 -9.44 7.91
CA PRO A 224 20.64 -8.97 8.45
C PRO A 224 20.81 -7.72 9.31
N GLY A 225 20.86 -6.54 8.69
CA GLY A 225 20.99 -5.25 9.37
C GLY A 225 19.76 -4.35 9.26
N PRO A 226 19.75 -3.21 9.96
CA PRO A 226 18.65 -2.24 9.91
C PRO A 226 18.25 -1.82 8.50
N HIS A 227 19.22 -1.66 7.59
CA HIS A 227 18.97 -1.30 6.19
C HIS A 227 18.17 -2.40 5.46
N LEU A 228 18.59 -3.66 5.57
CA LEU A 228 17.90 -4.78 4.94
C LEU A 228 16.46 -4.94 5.47
N PHE A 229 16.28 -4.87 6.79
CA PHE A 229 14.95 -4.99 7.40
C PHE A 229 14.03 -3.81 7.06
N ALA A 230 14.57 -2.58 7.01
CA ALA A 230 13.82 -1.41 6.60
C ALA A 230 13.41 -1.51 5.11
N GLY A 231 14.30 -1.97 4.23
CA GLY A 231 14.00 -2.27 2.84
C GLY A 231 12.86 -3.29 2.69
N ALA A 232 12.93 -4.42 3.40
CA ALA A 232 11.86 -5.41 3.41
C ALA A 232 10.52 -4.82 3.92
N GLY A 233 10.58 -4.00 4.97
CA GLY A 233 9.41 -3.29 5.50
C GLY A 233 8.77 -2.35 4.48
N ILE A 234 9.57 -1.60 3.72
CA ILE A 234 9.10 -0.74 2.61
C ILE A 234 8.38 -1.57 1.55
N THR A 235 8.93 -2.73 1.17
CA THR A 235 8.30 -3.63 0.19
C THR A 235 6.92 -4.10 0.66
N VAL A 236 6.80 -4.47 1.94
CA VAL A 236 5.51 -4.83 2.55
C VAL A 236 4.55 -3.63 2.54
N LEU A 237 5.02 -2.44 2.91
CA LEU A 237 4.19 -1.23 2.90
C LEU A 237 3.69 -0.89 1.49
N TRP A 238 4.52 -1.03 0.45
CA TRP A 238 4.08 -0.87 -0.94
C TRP A 238 3.01 -1.89 -1.33
N ALA A 239 3.20 -3.17 -0.99
CA ALA A 239 2.23 -4.22 -1.30
C ALA A 239 0.87 -3.97 -0.62
N LEU A 240 0.88 -3.65 0.68
CA LEU A 240 -0.33 -3.32 1.44
C LEU A 240 -1.02 -2.06 0.90
N SER A 241 -0.24 -1.03 0.57
CA SER A 241 -0.71 0.21 -0.03
C SER A 241 -1.40 -0.03 -1.38
N ALA A 242 -0.80 -0.85 -2.25
CA ALA A 242 -1.36 -1.23 -3.53
C ALA A 242 -2.64 -2.09 -3.40
N ALA A 243 -2.70 -2.97 -2.40
CA ALA A 243 -3.88 -3.81 -2.14
C ALA A 243 -5.15 -3.00 -1.78
N LEU A 244 -5.00 -1.74 -1.33
CA LEU A 244 -6.12 -0.85 -1.02
C LEU A 244 -6.78 -0.23 -2.27
N VAL A 245 -6.12 -0.30 -3.44
CA VAL A 245 -6.58 0.37 -4.66
C VAL A 245 -8.02 0.00 -5.06
N PRO A 246 -8.44 -1.28 -5.08
CA PRO A 246 -9.82 -1.62 -5.41
C PRO A 246 -10.86 -0.97 -4.48
N SER A 247 -10.56 -0.88 -3.18
CA SER A 247 -11.45 -0.23 -2.20
C SER A 247 -11.49 1.30 -2.37
N MET A 248 -10.33 1.90 -2.65
CA MET A 248 -10.24 3.33 -2.97
C MET A 248 -10.99 3.71 -4.26
N GLN A 249 -10.93 2.87 -5.28
CA GLN A 249 -11.66 3.07 -6.53
C GLN A 249 -13.19 3.02 -6.31
N ARG A 250 -13.67 2.24 -5.34
CA ARG A 250 -15.08 2.18 -4.92
C ARG A 250 -15.54 3.33 -4.04
N GLY A 251 -14.69 4.30 -3.71
CA GLY A 251 -15.11 5.46 -2.92
C GLY A 251 -14.70 5.45 -1.45
N SER A 252 -14.04 4.39 -0.94
CA SER A 252 -13.74 4.28 0.50
C SER A 252 -12.73 5.33 0.98
N GLU A 253 -13.16 6.28 1.81
CA GLU A 253 -12.27 7.27 2.43
C GLU A 253 -11.35 6.66 3.49
N THR A 254 -11.78 5.59 4.17
CA THR A 254 -10.92 4.83 5.09
C THR A 254 -9.74 4.20 4.34
N ALA A 255 -10.00 3.57 3.18
CA ALA A 255 -8.95 2.98 2.37
C ALA A 255 -7.97 4.05 1.84
N ARG A 256 -8.48 5.22 1.44
CA ARG A 256 -7.64 6.34 1.00
C ARG A 256 -6.76 6.89 2.12
N SER A 257 -7.33 7.04 3.31
CA SER A 257 -6.59 7.53 4.48
C SER A 257 -5.53 6.53 4.93
N LEU A 258 -5.86 5.24 4.92
CA LEU A 258 -4.91 4.18 5.24
C LEU A 258 -3.79 4.09 4.19
N HIS A 259 -4.11 4.19 2.90
CA HIS A 259 -3.11 4.25 1.82
C HIS A 259 -2.15 5.42 2.04
N ILE A 260 -2.66 6.61 2.36
CA ILE A 260 -1.81 7.78 2.66
C ILE A 260 -0.93 7.49 3.88
N ALA A 261 -1.49 6.99 4.98
CA ALA A 261 -0.73 6.68 6.20
C ALA A 261 0.40 5.67 5.96
N LEU A 262 0.12 4.58 5.22
CA LEU A 262 1.11 3.57 4.86
C LEU A 262 2.24 4.16 4.02
N ASN A 263 1.93 5.02 3.04
CA ASN A 263 2.96 5.65 2.21
C ASN A 263 3.73 6.75 2.95
N THR A 264 3.10 7.46 3.91
CA THR A 264 3.82 8.38 4.79
C THR A 264 4.83 7.61 5.65
N LEU A 265 4.42 6.49 6.25
CA LEU A 265 5.34 5.62 6.98
C LEU A 265 6.45 5.07 6.09
N ASN A 266 6.12 4.71 4.84
CA ASN A 266 7.09 4.24 3.86
C ASN A 266 8.16 5.31 3.58
N VAL A 267 7.77 6.56 3.32
CA VAL A 267 8.71 7.68 3.12
C VAL A 267 9.59 7.91 4.35
N LEU A 268 9.01 7.86 5.56
CA LEU A 268 9.79 8.01 6.80
C LEU A 268 10.82 6.89 6.95
N LEU A 269 10.43 5.65 6.63
CA LEU A 269 11.33 4.49 6.67
C LEU A 269 12.43 4.60 5.60
N PHE A 270 12.12 5.12 4.41
CA PHE A 270 13.11 5.46 3.38
C PHE A 270 14.13 6.50 3.90
N VAL A 271 13.65 7.60 4.49
CA VAL A 271 14.52 8.65 5.03
C VAL A 271 15.42 8.12 6.14
N SER A 272 14.89 7.24 7.01
CA SER A 272 15.67 6.62 8.07
C SER A 272 16.82 5.73 7.59
N GLN A 273 16.79 5.29 6.33
CA GLN A 273 17.85 4.49 5.72
C GLN A 273 18.97 5.32 5.10
N LEU A 274 18.82 6.64 4.97
CA LEU A 274 19.86 7.49 4.38
C LEU A 274 21.21 7.39 5.13
N PRO A 275 21.27 7.41 6.48
CA PRO A 275 22.54 7.25 7.19
C PRO A 275 23.17 5.87 6.95
N THR A 276 22.39 4.80 7.10
CA THR A 276 22.91 3.42 6.95
C THR A 276 23.30 3.11 5.50
N GLY A 277 22.56 3.64 4.53
CA GLY A 277 22.89 3.53 3.11
C GLY A 277 24.18 4.27 2.75
N PHE A 278 24.42 5.44 3.36
CA PHE A 278 25.68 6.16 3.18
C PHE A 278 26.87 5.41 3.78
N ASP A 279 26.72 4.83 4.98
CA ASP A 279 27.78 4.00 5.58
C ASP A 279 28.10 2.77 4.72
N ILE A 280 27.08 2.12 4.16
CA ILE A 280 27.25 0.98 3.23
C ILE A 280 27.97 1.43 1.95
N LEU A 281 27.62 2.59 1.40
CA LEU A 281 28.28 3.16 0.23
C LEU A 281 29.77 3.38 0.50
N LEU A 282 30.13 3.97 1.64
CA LEU A 282 31.54 4.18 2.02
C LEU A 282 32.30 2.85 2.15
N LYS A 283 31.69 1.84 2.79
CA LYS A 283 32.26 0.49 2.87
C LYS A 283 32.42 -0.15 1.49
N ALA A 284 31.46 0.04 0.58
CA ALA A 284 31.58 -0.43 -0.79
C ALA A 284 32.79 0.21 -1.48
N PHE A 285 33.04 1.51 -1.29
CA PHE A 285 34.25 2.16 -1.81
C PHE A 285 35.55 1.64 -1.20
N GLU A 286 35.55 1.30 0.10
CA GLU A 286 36.71 0.75 0.81
C GLU A 286 37.06 -0.68 0.35
N PHE A 287 36.07 -1.57 0.25
CA PHE A 287 36.30 -3.00 0.07
C PHE A 287 36.17 -3.50 -1.37
N THR A 288 35.48 -2.75 -2.25
CA THR A 288 35.41 -3.13 -3.66
C THR A 288 36.48 -2.38 -4.45
N LYS A 289 37.18 -3.11 -5.30
CA LYS A 289 37.90 -2.51 -6.42
C LYS A 289 36.95 -2.37 -7.59
N TRP A 290 37.29 -1.51 -8.53
CA TRP A 290 36.61 -1.53 -9.82
C TRP A 290 36.73 -2.92 -10.45
N PRO A 291 35.62 -3.55 -10.82
CA PRO A 291 35.54 -4.52 -11.88
C PRO A 291 35.28 -3.74 -13.18
#